data_AF-A0A4Z0ZBH8-F1
#
_entry.id   AF-A0A4Z0ZBH8-F1
#
_cell.length_a   1.000
_cell.length_b   1.000
_cell.length_c   1.000
_cell.angle_alpha   90.00
_cell.angle_beta   90.00
_cell.angle_gamma   90.00
#
_symmetry.space_group_name_H-M   'P 1'
#
loop_
_entity.id
_entity.type
_entity.pdbx_description
1 polymer ?
#
loop_
_entity_poly.entity_id
_entity_poly.type
_entity_poly.pdbx_seq_one_letter_code
_entity_poly.pdbx_strand_id
1 'polypeptide(L)'
;MPESYRFLQIRLQLEQQRFLNFALEAGILYENGELCGTLHVNRSLLLAVLAEIKTLLENYAAANGKYRQFMAQNHVDWNDNKEPELDMMNLLCLPEEENQTKGNSKADQNQPSSRILKFGRNIARTGRNLRTIISEPKRLEWVTIDKGSFEQLILKLDDLNSFLIALLDSTQIRRLQDSMSTTYSAILQIRNDLGSLTALVKALTPIAETHQKTSVGNDELKSYLFSQAAAAETDAENKKKQHLKQLVEIKMQFVRMDQPSQEAFVRFDKSSFLIPPLPLSEFTFAQNTLKFHELQQRTSATYRGSSSVWVEWMSVPPTNGFHQSTGEHEVRISLLTDLIRHVKPAGFRAPPCLGYVKTVNGDSGTRFGIVFDTFAAADGAPSTLITLRELLGRRRKPSLSLRVSLCTILAQCVHTFHSVNWLHKGLRSDNILFFASSPESVNLNSPYISGFELSRPGPVNNMTEKPRFDPSKDVYRHPNAQSSQMENTYRKCYDLYSLGVVLIEIALWKRIEEIVGFENLSRAKPSALQDMQAWLLGRPRTSKAALPPISANDGPCLQQLDSACGDAFRNIVKRCLTADEVEMVPYSGDSESAVAVMLQSVTEQDIVKKLEDLARAL
;
A
#
# COMPACT_ATOMS: atom_id res chain seq x y z
N MET A 1 24.52 16.54 8.47
CA MET A 1 24.78 16.10 7.08
C MET A 1 23.87 16.91 6.17
N PRO A 2 24.34 17.47 5.04
CA PRO A 2 23.46 18.23 4.14
C PRO A 2 22.32 17.37 3.60
N GLU A 3 21.13 17.96 3.40
CA GLU A 3 19.94 17.25 2.89
C GLU A 3 20.20 16.49 1.58
N SER A 4 21.07 17.04 0.73
CA SER A 4 21.46 16.44 -0.55
C SER A 4 22.11 15.05 -0.42
N TYR A 5 22.66 14.71 0.75
CA TYR A 5 23.32 13.43 1.02
C TYR A 5 22.55 12.52 1.99
N ARG A 6 21.39 12.96 2.49
CA ARG A 6 20.55 12.21 3.45
C ARG A 6 20.19 10.79 2.96
N PHE A 7 20.13 10.59 1.64
CA PHE A 7 19.89 9.27 1.04
C PHE A 7 20.98 8.23 1.34
N LEU A 8 22.24 8.64 1.56
CA LEU A 8 23.34 7.72 1.88
C LEU A 8 23.19 7.15 3.30
N GLN A 9 22.69 7.96 4.23
CA GLN A 9 22.33 7.49 5.57
C GLN A 9 21.21 6.46 5.50
N ILE A 10 20.16 6.74 4.70
CA ILE A 10 19.05 5.80 4.48
C ILE A 10 19.57 4.48 3.90
N ARG A 11 20.49 4.51 2.92
CA ARG A 11 21.10 3.29 2.36
C ARG A 11 21.83 2.47 3.41
N LEU A 12 22.69 3.10 4.22
CA LEU A 12 23.39 2.40 5.30
C LEU A 12 22.41 1.77 6.30
N GLN A 13 21.33 2.50 6.65
CA GLN A 13 20.29 1.98 7.54
C GLN A 13 19.54 0.79 6.92
N LEU A 14 19.23 0.80 5.62
CA LEU A 14 18.62 -0.33 4.94
C LEU A 14 19.52 -1.57 5.01
N GLU A 15 20.82 -1.44 4.79
CA GLU A 15 21.77 -2.55 4.88
C GLU A 15 21.99 -3.03 6.32
N GLN A 16 21.97 -2.12 7.29
CA GLN A 16 21.96 -2.49 8.71
C GLN A 16 20.73 -3.34 9.05
N GLN A 17 19.55 -2.98 8.53
CA GLN A 17 18.31 -3.74 8.77
C GLN A 17 18.33 -5.11 8.08
N ARG A 18 18.90 -5.21 6.88
CA ARG A 18 19.12 -6.51 6.22
C ARG A 18 19.96 -7.44 7.08
N PHE A 19 21.08 -6.94 7.60
CA PHE A 19 21.95 -7.69 8.50
C PHE A 19 21.25 -8.11 9.80
N LEU A 20 20.50 -7.21 10.44
CA LEU A 20 19.79 -7.52 11.69
C LEU A 20 18.69 -8.58 11.48
N ASN A 21 17.92 -8.48 10.40
CA ASN A 21 16.92 -9.50 10.06
C ASN A 21 17.58 -10.86 9.77
N PHE A 22 18.73 -10.87 9.07
CA PHE A 22 19.54 -12.08 8.93
C PHE A 22 19.93 -12.66 10.29
N ALA A 23 20.48 -11.86 11.19
CA ALA A 23 20.94 -12.32 12.50
C ALA A 23 19.80 -12.91 13.36
N LEU A 24 18.58 -12.36 13.24
CA LEU A 24 17.38 -12.89 13.87
C LEU A 24 16.98 -14.26 13.31
N GLU A 25 16.89 -14.39 11.98
CA GLU A 25 16.48 -15.65 11.33
C GLU A 25 17.55 -16.74 11.43
N ALA A 26 18.83 -16.35 11.44
CA ALA A 26 19.99 -17.22 11.65
C ALA A 26 20.08 -17.77 13.09
N GLY A 27 19.38 -17.14 14.03
CA GLY A 27 19.38 -17.49 15.44
C GLY A 27 20.58 -17.00 16.24
N ILE A 28 21.39 -16.11 15.67
CA ILE A 28 22.60 -15.54 16.29
C ILE A 28 22.26 -14.72 17.53
N LEU A 29 21.04 -14.15 17.59
CA LEU A 29 20.57 -13.27 18.67
C LEU A 29 19.75 -14.00 19.76
N TYR A 30 19.58 -15.33 19.71
CA TYR A 30 18.87 -16.08 20.76
C TYR A 30 19.80 -16.50 21.91
N GLU A 31 19.29 -16.48 23.15
CA GLU A 31 20.01 -16.85 24.40
C GLU A 31 20.68 -18.23 24.32
N ASN A 32 20.11 -19.16 23.55
CA ASN A 32 20.60 -20.53 23.42
C ASN A 32 21.82 -20.62 22.49
N GLY A 33 22.07 -19.60 21.65
CA GLY A 33 23.15 -19.57 20.66
C GLY A 33 23.10 -20.68 19.61
N GLU A 34 21.99 -21.43 19.51
CA GLU A 34 21.80 -22.47 18.51
C GLU A 34 21.59 -21.83 17.14
N LEU A 35 22.62 -21.95 16.30
CA LEU A 35 22.55 -21.56 14.91
C LEU A 35 21.51 -22.43 14.20
N CYS A 36 20.92 -21.92 13.12
CA CYS A 36 20.11 -22.78 12.27
C CYS A 36 20.96 -23.90 11.64
N GLY A 37 20.31 -25.03 11.31
CA GLY A 37 20.99 -26.24 10.86
C GLY A 37 21.89 -26.04 9.63
N THR A 38 21.50 -25.16 8.70
CA THR A 38 22.31 -24.80 7.52
C THR A 38 23.58 -24.02 7.89
N LEU A 39 23.49 -23.09 8.84
CA LEU A 39 24.63 -22.31 9.31
C LEU A 39 25.56 -23.10 10.23
N HIS A 40 25.09 -24.18 10.87
CA HIS A 40 25.97 -25.14 11.54
C HIS A 40 26.92 -25.82 10.56
N VAL A 41 26.44 -26.18 9.35
CA VAL A 41 27.27 -26.77 8.28
C VAL A 41 28.22 -25.73 7.69
N ASN A 42 27.73 -24.50 7.48
CA ASN A 42 28.50 -23.40 6.88
C ASN A 42 29.20 -22.49 7.91
N ARG A 43 29.48 -22.99 9.12
CA ARG A 43 29.95 -22.15 10.24
C ARG A 43 31.27 -21.42 9.97
N SER A 44 32.22 -22.08 9.30
CA SER A 44 33.51 -21.47 8.93
C SER A 44 33.33 -20.29 7.98
N LEU A 45 32.43 -20.44 7.01
CA LEU A 45 32.10 -19.42 6.03
C LEU A 45 31.35 -18.25 6.65
N LEU A 46 30.38 -18.52 7.55
CA LEU A 46 29.70 -17.51 8.34
C LEU A 46 30.71 -16.66 9.13
N LEU A 47 31.64 -17.30 9.86
CA LEU A 47 32.65 -16.59 10.64
C LEU A 47 33.59 -15.76 9.76
N ALA A 48 33.97 -16.28 8.59
CA ALA A 48 34.82 -15.55 7.64
C ALA A 48 34.13 -14.27 7.14
N VAL A 49 32.84 -14.35 6.76
CA VAL A 49 32.08 -13.19 6.26
C VAL A 49 31.82 -12.18 7.38
N LEU A 50 31.50 -12.62 8.59
CA LEU A 50 31.35 -11.72 9.73
C LEU A 50 32.67 -11.02 10.09
N ALA A 51 33.80 -11.73 9.98
CA ALA A 51 35.12 -11.13 10.15
C ALA A 51 35.42 -10.10 9.05
N GLU A 52 35.07 -10.38 7.80
CA GLU A 52 35.18 -9.45 6.67
C GLU A 52 34.36 -8.17 6.90
N ILE A 53 33.10 -8.29 7.36
CA ILE A 53 32.27 -7.14 7.71
C ILE A 53 32.92 -6.31 8.83
N LYS A 54 33.43 -6.97 9.88
CA LYS A 54 34.10 -6.30 10.99
C LYS A 54 35.34 -5.54 10.53
N THR A 55 36.24 -6.20 9.77
CA THR A 55 37.48 -5.58 9.29
C THR A 55 37.19 -4.43 8.32
N LEU A 56 36.18 -4.57 7.45
CA LEU A 56 35.72 -3.52 6.54
C LEU A 56 35.32 -2.26 7.32
N LEU A 57 34.50 -2.40 8.36
CA LEU A 57 34.04 -1.29 9.21
C LEU A 57 35.19 -0.69 10.04
N GLU A 58 36.06 -1.53 10.62
CA GLU A 58 37.23 -1.08 11.39
C GLU A 58 38.22 -0.28 10.53
N ASN A 59 38.53 -0.78 9.32
CA ASN A 59 39.40 -0.10 8.37
C ASN A 59 38.82 1.24 7.93
N TYR A 60 37.51 1.28 7.64
CA TYR A 60 36.84 2.52 7.28
C TYR A 60 36.86 3.52 8.45
N ALA A 61 36.63 3.05 9.67
CA ALA A 61 36.68 3.86 10.88
C ALA A 61 38.09 4.41 11.14
N ALA A 62 39.13 3.61 10.95
CA ALA A 62 40.52 4.05 11.11
C ALA A 62 40.91 5.12 10.08
N ALA A 63 40.46 4.98 8.83
CA ALA A 63 40.71 5.95 7.77
C ALA A 63 40.01 7.30 8.02
N ASN A 64 38.79 7.27 8.55
CA ASN A 64 37.93 8.44 8.72
C ASN A 64 37.88 9.00 10.16
N GLY A 65 38.44 8.30 11.14
CA GLY A 65 38.41 8.69 12.56
C GLY A 65 39.17 9.98 12.86
N LYS A 66 40.08 10.41 11.98
CA LYS A 66 40.85 11.66 12.11
C LYS A 66 39.97 12.92 12.08
N TYR A 67 38.77 12.83 11.51
CA TYR A 67 37.86 13.96 11.38
C TYR A 67 37.00 14.22 12.62
N ARG A 68 37.12 13.40 13.68
CA ARG A 68 36.40 13.59 14.95
C ARG A 68 36.68 14.94 15.62
N GLN A 69 37.90 15.45 15.49
CA GLN A 69 38.35 16.69 16.16
C GLN A 69 37.62 17.95 15.66
N PHE A 70 36.98 17.90 14.49
CA PHE A 70 36.33 19.06 13.86
C PHE A 70 34.86 19.26 14.26
N MET A 71 34.27 18.40 15.10
CA MET A 71 32.82 18.36 15.40
C MET A 71 32.43 18.63 16.86
N ALA A 72 33.34 19.13 17.70
CA ALA A 72 33.22 19.22 19.17
C ALA A 72 32.14 20.21 19.72
N GLN A 73 31.01 20.41 19.06
CA GLN A 73 29.95 21.33 19.50
C GLN A 73 28.58 20.68 19.81
N ASN A 74 28.34 19.41 19.49
CA ASN A 74 27.09 18.72 19.85
C ASN A 74 27.32 17.71 20.98
N HIS A 75 26.73 18.01 22.14
CA HIS A 75 26.82 17.21 23.36
C HIS A 75 25.88 16.00 23.29
N VAL A 76 26.24 15.00 22.49
CA VAL A 76 25.58 13.68 22.56
C VAL A 76 26.31 12.86 23.63
N ASP A 77 25.57 12.11 24.44
CA ASP A 77 26.16 11.23 25.45
C ASP A 77 26.71 9.96 24.78
N TRP A 78 28.01 10.00 24.45
CA TRP A 78 28.67 8.98 23.63
C TRP A 78 29.09 7.71 24.40
N ASN A 79 28.90 7.69 25.72
CA ASN A 79 29.11 6.51 26.59
C ASN A 79 27.80 5.80 26.92
N ASP A 80 26.76 6.00 26.12
CA ASP A 80 25.46 5.39 26.36
C ASP A 80 25.50 3.87 26.19
N ASN A 81 25.41 3.17 27.32
CA ASN A 81 25.22 1.72 27.40
C ASN A 81 23.76 1.31 27.09
N LYS A 82 22.89 2.25 26.71
CA LYS A 82 21.55 1.91 26.24
C LYS A 82 21.66 0.99 25.03
N GLU A 83 20.78 -0.02 25.03
CA GLU A 83 20.56 -0.91 23.89
C GLU A 83 20.42 -0.04 22.63
N PRO A 84 21.05 -0.41 21.50
CA PRO A 84 20.77 0.27 20.24
C PRO A 84 19.24 0.27 20.05
N GLU A 85 18.65 1.41 19.70
CA GLU A 85 17.22 1.44 19.38
C GLU A 85 16.98 0.46 18.22
N LEU A 86 16.53 -0.76 18.51
CA LEU A 86 16.09 -1.72 17.49
C LEU A 86 14.68 -1.42 17.02
N ASP A 87 14.05 -0.38 17.60
CA ASP A 87 12.83 0.15 17.05
C ASP A 87 13.15 0.79 15.71
N MET A 88 12.96 -0.04 14.69
CA MET A 88 13.10 0.24 13.28
C MET A 88 12.33 1.50 12.86
N MET A 89 11.25 1.83 13.55
CA MET A 89 10.50 3.06 13.34
C MET A 89 11.30 4.28 13.79
N ASN A 90 11.99 4.23 14.93
CA ASN A 90 12.84 5.34 15.40
C ASN A 90 14.14 5.48 14.61
N LEU A 91 14.74 4.37 14.17
CA LEU A 91 15.95 4.40 13.34
C LEU A 91 15.70 4.98 11.95
N LEU A 92 14.59 4.58 11.32
CA LEU A 92 14.24 5.01 9.97
C LEU A 92 13.42 6.30 9.99
N CYS A 93 12.70 6.63 11.06
CA CYS A 93 12.10 7.95 11.25
C CYS A 93 13.12 8.90 11.83
N LEU A 94 13.78 9.64 10.95
CA LEU A 94 14.66 10.72 11.35
C LEU A 94 13.89 11.67 12.27
N PRO A 95 14.48 12.09 13.41
CA PRO A 95 13.88 13.12 14.25
C PRO A 95 13.53 14.31 13.37
N GLU A 96 12.28 14.78 13.45
CA GLU A 96 11.96 16.11 12.96
C GLU A 96 12.89 17.07 13.68
N GLU A 97 13.66 17.87 12.94
CA GLU A 97 14.50 18.89 13.56
C GLU A 97 13.56 19.80 14.35
N GLU A 98 13.66 19.77 15.68
CA GLU A 98 13.02 20.74 16.55
C GLU A 98 13.44 22.13 16.06
N ASN A 99 12.52 22.81 15.38
CA ASN A 99 12.66 24.22 15.09
C ASN A 99 12.84 24.92 16.43
N GLN A 100 14.09 25.28 16.75
CA GLN A 100 14.46 26.04 17.93
C GLN A 100 13.84 27.44 17.86
N THR A 101 12.55 27.53 18.17
CA THR A 101 11.96 28.75 18.68
C THR A 101 12.16 28.72 20.18
N LYS A 102 13.19 29.44 20.65
CA LYS A 102 13.44 29.69 22.07
C LYS A 102 12.21 30.35 22.69
N GLY A 103 11.34 29.55 23.29
CA GLY A 103 10.30 29.97 24.21
C GLY A 103 10.60 29.38 25.59
N ASN A 104 11.13 30.20 26.49
CA ASN A 104 11.31 29.82 27.89
C ASN A 104 9.96 29.45 28.51
N SER A 105 9.75 28.17 28.78
CA SER A 105 8.87 27.74 29.87
C SER A 105 9.39 26.41 30.46
N LYS A 106 9.73 26.45 31.74
CA LYS A 106 10.01 25.27 32.55
C LYS A 106 8.69 24.58 32.84
N ALA A 107 8.44 23.40 32.28
CA ALA A 107 7.40 22.48 32.74
C ALA A 107 7.69 21.04 32.27
N ASP A 108 7.77 20.15 33.27
CA ASP A 108 7.73 18.69 33.27
C ASP A 108 8.35 17.88 32.12
N GLN A 109 9.48 17.24 32.46
CA GLN A 109 10.00 16.05 31.81
C GLN A 109 8.99 14.90 31.90
N ASN A 110 8.12 14.77 30.90
CA ASN A 110 7.46 13.51 30.58
C ASN A 110 7.70 13.22 29.09
N GLN A 111 8.69 12.36 28.83
CA GLN A 111 9.01 11.81 27.51
C GLN A 111 7.77 11.17 26.87
N PRO A 112 7.34 11.57 25.67
CA PRO A 112 6.31 10.88 24.91
C PRO A 112 6.96 10.06 23.79
N SER A 113 7.52 8.88 24.11
CA SER A 113 8.00 7.97 23.06
C SER A 113 7.99 6.47 23.40
N SER A 114 7.55 6.07 24.60
CA SER A 114 7.67 4.69 25.07
C SER A 114 6.48 3.76 24.74
N ARG A 115 5.63 4.04 23.74
CA ARG A 115 4.35 3.29 23.60
C ARG A 115 3.99 2.73 22.21
N ILE A 116 4.82 2.93 21.18
CA ILE A 116 4.74 2.22 19.88
C ILE A 116 5.02 0.69 20.03
N LEU A 117 5.40 0.28 21.25
CA LEU A 117 5.97 -0.98 21.74
C LEU A 117 5.14 -2.29 21.64
N LYS A 118 4.09 -2.39 20.82
CA LYS A 118 3.36 -3.68 20.67
C LYS A 118 3.53 -4.36 19.32
N PHE A 119 3.92 -3.64 18.28
CA PHE A 119 3.89 -4.17 16.91
C PHE A 119 5.18 -4.93 16.53
N GLY A 120 6.31 -4.58 17.15
CA GLY A 120 7.57 -5.32 17.07
C GLY A 120 7.73 -6.41 18.14
N ARG A 121 6.67 -7.05 18.64
CA ARG A 121 6.78 -8.00 19.78
C ARG A 121 7.72 -9.19 19.53
N ASN A 122 8.02 -9.52 18.27
CA ASN A 122 9.03 -10.53 17.94
C ASN A 122 10.46 -9.97 17.93
N ILE A 123 10.67 -8.66 17.73
CA ILE A 123 11.99 -8.00 17.76
C ILE A 123 12.31 -7.52 19.18
N ALA A 124 11.30 -7.02 19.92
CA ALA A 124 11.45 -6.49 21.27
C ALA A 124 11.75 -7.57 22.33
N ARG A 125 11.40 -8.84 22.09
CA ARG A 125 11.79 -9.95 22.99
C ARG A 125 13.29 -10.26 22.89
N THR A 126 13.92 -9.92 21.76
CA THR A 126 15.34 -10.10 21.48
C THR A 126 16.22 -9.01 22.11
N GLY A 127 15.64 -7.87 22.52
CA GLY A 127 16.38 -6.80 23.21
C GLY A 127 17.10 -7.28 24.48
N ARG A 128 16.49 -8.18 25.25
CA ARG A 128 17.12 -8.78 26.45
C ARG A 128 18.41 -9.55 26.14
N ASN A 129 18.56 -10.07 24.92
CA ASN A 129 19.68 -10.91 24.52
C ASN A 129 20.83 -10.10 23.91
N LEU A 130 20.61 -8.85 23.53
CA LEU A 130 21.69 -7.93 23.17
C LEU A 130 22.51 -7.50 24.39
N ARG A 131 22.03 -7.76 25.61
CA ARG A 131 22.83 -7.61 26.84
C ARG A 131 24.16 -8.36 26.81
N THR A 132 24.30 -9.43 26.01
CA THR A 132 25.57 -10.14 25.82
C THR A 132 26.46 -9.52 24.73
N ILE A 133 25.92 -8.68 23.83
CA ILE A 133 26.74 -7.86 22.91
C ILE A 133 27.29 -6.62 23.63
N ILE A 134 26.61 -6.16 24.69
CA ILE A 134 27.06 -5.07 25.58
C ILE A 134 28.39 -5.42 26.30
N SER A 135 28.86 -6.68 26.28
CA SER A 135 30.17 -7.05 26.85
C SER A 135 31.40 -6.77 25.97
N GLU A 136 31.27 -6.33 24.71
CA GLU A 136 32.39 -5.75 23.94
C GLU A 136 32.19 -4.24 23.70
N PRO A 137 32.88 -3.36 24.45
CA PRO A 137 32.45 -1.97 24.67
C PRO A 137 32.93 -0.96 23.62
N LYS A 138 33.39 -1.37 22.43
CA LYS A 138 33.94 -0.44 21.43
C LYS A 138 32.97 -0.21 20.28
N ARG A 139 32.08 0.78 20.43
CA ARG A 139 31.34 1.32 19.28
C ARG A 139 32.34 1.92 18.29
N LEU A 140 32.21 1.56 17.01
CA LEU A 140 33.00 2.19 15.95
C LEU A 140 32.45 3.58 15.67
N GLU A 141 33.28 4.61 15.84
CA GLU A 141 32.88 5.99 15.59
C GLU A 141 33.75 6.60 14.49
N TRP A 142 33.12 7.18 13.49
CA TRP A 142 33.79 7.80 12.36
C TRP A 142 32.87 8.85 11.72
N VAL A 143 33.48 9.79 11.00
CA VAL A 143 32.77 10.80 10.21
C VAL A 143 33.23 10.67 8.78
N THR A 144 32.30 10.47 7.85
CA THR A 144 32.62 10.42 6.43
C THR A 144 32.52 11.80 5.79
N ILE A 145 33.51 12.15 4.98
CA ILE A 145 33.57 13.39 4.19
C ILE A 145 33.57 13.06 2.70
N ASP A 146 34.13 11.91 2.32
CA ASP A 146 34.23 11.48 0.93
C ASP A 146 33.04 10.60 0.53
N LYS A 147 32.20 11.13 -0.37
CA LYS A 147 31.00 10.47 -0.88
C LYS A 147 31.32 9.12 -1.54
N GLY A 148 32.36 9.06 -2.37
CA GLY A 148 32.67 7.89 -3.19
C GLY A 148 33.09 6.69 -2.33
N SER A 149 33.99 6.91 -1.38
CA SER A 149 34.45 5.91 -0.40
C SER A 149 33.29 5.38 0.45
N PHE A 150 32.34 6.23 0.81
CA PHE A 150 31.17 5.80 1.58
C PHE A 150 30.19 4.97 0.75
N GLU A 151 29.98 5.32 -0.52
CA GLU A 151 29.20 4.50 -1.45
C GLU A 151 29.86 3.12 -1.68
N GLN A 152 31.19 3.07 -1.79
CA GLN A 152 31.94 1.81 -1.90
C GLN A 152 31.84 0.95 -0.64
N LEU A 153 31.84 1.56 0.55
CA LEU A 153 31.59 0.84 1.80
C LEU A 153 30.21 0.18 1.79
N ILE A 154 29.18 0.94 1.43
CA ILE A 154 27.79 0.44 1.39
C ILE A 154 27.65 -0.69 0.35
N LEU A 155 28.27 -0.57 -0.83
CA LEU A 155 28.27 -1.63 -1.83
C LEU A 155 28.87 -2.93 -1.31
N LYS A 156 30.03 -2.85 -0.65
CA LYS A 156 30.65 -4.04 -0.06
C LYS A 156 29.79 -4.65 1.04
N LEU A 157 29.10 -3.83 1.84
CA LEU A 157 28.16 -4.33 2.85
C LEU A 157 26.94 -5.01 2.21
N ASP A 158 26.39 -4.45 1.13
CA ASP A 158 25.29 -5.04 0.36
C ASP A 158 25.67 -6.43 -0.21
N ASP A 159 26.88 -6.56 -0.77
CA ASP A 159 27.40 -7.84 -1.27
C ASP A 159 27.55 -8.87 -0.14
N LEU A 160 28.17 -8.49 0.99
CA LEU A 160 28.38 -9.38 2.13
C LEU A 160 27.06 -9.79 2.79
N ASN A 161 26.10 -8.87 2.90
CA ASN A 161 24.75 -9.17 3.41
C ASN A 161 24.01 -10.15 2.50
N SER A 162 24.06 -9.92 1.19
CA SER A 162 23.44 -10.80 0.19
C SER A 162 24.01 -12.21 0.27
N PHE A 163 25.32 -12.31 0.48
CA PHE A 163 25.99 -13.58 0.71
C PHE A 163 25.55 -14.27 2.00
N LEU A 164 25.48 -13.55 3.12
CA LEU A 164 24.99 -14.09 4.40
C LEU A 164 23.57 -14.65 4.26
N ILE A 165 22.67 -13.90 3.64
CA ILE A 165 21.27 -14.30 3.43
C ILE A 165 21.20 -15.56 2.56
N ALA A 166 22.06 -15.68 1.54
CA ALA A 166 22.13 -16.85 0.69
C ALA A 166 22.61 -18.13 1.40
N LEU A 167 23.17 -18.04 2.61
CA LEU A 167 23.52 -19.20 3.44
C LEU A 167 22.32 -19.79 4.20
N LEU A 168 21.20 -19.07 4.26
CA LEU A 168 19.97 -19.52 4.92
C LEU A 168 19.19 -20.51 4.03
N ASP A 169 18.30 -21.30 4.64
CA ASP A 169 17.38 -22.14 3.87
C ASP A 169 16.23 -21.33 3.24
N SER A 170 15.51 -21.93 2.29
CA SER A 170 14.44 -21.24 1.56
C SER A 170 13.29 -20.76 2.44
N THR A 171 13.02 -21.41 3.57
CA THR A 171 11.98 -21.00 4.51
C THR A 171 12.41 -19.79 5.33
N GLN A 172 13.67 -19.76 5.78
CA GLN A 172 14.28 -18.63 6.47
C GLN A 172 14.43 -17.42 5.55
N ILE A 173 14.89 -17.62 4.31
CA ILE A 173 14.96 -16.56 3.30
C ILE A 173 13.58 -15.94 3.10
N ARG A 174 12.52 -16.75 2.96
CA ARG A 174 11.14 -16.24 2.85
C ARG A 174 10.73 -15.41 4.06
N ARG A 175 10.97 -15.88 5.28
CA ARG A 175 10.61 -15.14 6.51
C ARG A 175 11.35 -13.81 6.62
N LEU A 176 12.65 -13.81 6.33
CA LEU A 176 13.46 -12.60 6.27
C LEU A 176 12.90 -11.61 5.25
N GLN A 177 12.61 -12.12 4.06
CA GLN A 177 12.03 -11.37 2.96
C GLN A 177 10.66 -10.76 3.31
N ASP A 178 9.82 -11.49 4.05
CA ASP A 178 8.53 -11.01 4.54
C ASP A 178 8.71 -9.93 5.61
N SER A 179 9.68 -10.10 6.52
CA SER A 179 10.03 -9.10 7.54
C SER A 179 10.45 -7.78 6.90
N MET A 180 11.35 -7.84 5.91
CA MET A 180 11.81 -6.66 5.17
C MET A 180 10.69 -5.97 4.40
N SER A 181 9.79 -6.72 3.77
CA SER A 181 8.62 -6.14 3.08
C SER A 181 7.69 -5.41 4.05
N THR A 182 7.46 -5.95 5.24
CA THR A 182 6.71 -5.27 6.31
C THR A 182 7.43 -3.98 6.75
N THR A 183 8.76 -4.01 6.91
CA THR A 183 9.59 -2.82 7.20
C THR A 183 9.40 -1.73 6.17
N TYR A 184 9.54 -2.07 4.89
CA TYR A 184 9.42 -1.11 3.80
C TYR A 184 8.03 -0.48 3.71
N SER A 185 6.99 -1.28 3.92
CA SER A 185 5.62 -0.78 4.02
C SER A 185 5.45 0.19 5.19
N ALA A 186 6.02 -0.09 6.35
CA ALA A 186 5.95 0.79 7.52
C ALA A 186 6.68 2.13 7.26
N ILE A 187 7.89 2.11 6.70
CA ILE A 187 8.62 3.33 6.29
C ILE A 187 7.74 4.16 5.36
N LEU A 188 7.17 3.50 4.34
CA LEU A 188 6.33 4.17 3.37
C LEU A 188 5.11 4.81 4.04
N GLN A 189 4.48 4.17 5.03
CA GLN A 189 3.32 4.74 5.75
C GLN A 189 3.65 6.01 6.53
N ILE A 190 4.80 6.06 7.20
CA ILE A 190 5.15 7.19 8.07
C ILE A 190 5.58 8.41 7.24
N ARG A 191 6.27 8.16 6.12
CA ARG A 191 6.79 9.23 5.26
C ARG A 191 5.70 9.85 4.41
N ASN A 192 5.32 11.09 4.73
CA ASN A 192 4.33 11.86 3.97
C ASN A 192 4.92 13.16 3.39
N ASP A 193 6.16 13.52 3.69
CA ASP A 193 6.82 14.71 3.16
C ASP A 193 7.64 14.44 1.88
N LEU A 194 7.64 15.40 0.95
CA LEU A 194 8.32 15.24 -0.35
C LEU A 194 9.84 15.14 -0.22
N GLY A 195 10.45 15.79 0.77
CA GLY A 195 11.90 15.76 1.00
C GLY A 195 12.38 14.36 1.36
N SER A 196 11.76 13.74 2.34
CA SER A 196 12.08 12.38 2.79
C SER A 196 11.74 11.33 1.74
N LEU A 197 10.62 11.47 1.03
CA LEU A 197 10.28 10.57 -0.08
C LEU A 197 11.32 10.69 -1.23
N THR A 198 11.78 11.90 -1.54
CA THR A 198 12.86 12.10 -2.53
C THR A 198 14.18 11.45 -2.09
N ALA A 199 14.54 11.59 -0.81
CA ALA A 199 15.72 10.93 -0.25
C ALA A 199 15.59 9.40 -0.32
N LEU A 200 14.39 8.85 -0.10
CA LEU A 200 14.11 7.42 -0.20
C LEU A 200 14.22 6.91 -1.64
N VAL A 201 13.69 7.62 -2.65
CA VAL A 201 13.87 7.27 -4.07
C VAL A 201 15.34 7.22 -4.46
N LYS A 202 16.12 8.22 -4.02
CA LYS A 202 17.58 8.24 -4.24
C LYS A 202 18.26 7.05 -3.57
N ALA A 203 17.86 6.71 -2.33
CA ALA A 203 18.42 5.59 -1.60
C ALA A 203 18.15 4.25 -2.31
N LEU A 204 16.94 4.05 -2.83
CA LEU A 204 16.52 2.82 -3.53
C LEU A 204 17.04 2.70 -4.97
N THR A 205 17.57 3.77 -5.55
CA THR A 205 18.16 3.73 -6.89
C THR A 205 19.55 3.10 -6.84
N PRO A 206 19.91 2.15 -7.73
CA PRO A 206 21.23 1.51 -7.73
C PRO A 206 22.39 2.51 -7.86
N ILE A 207 23.50 2.24 -7.17
CA ILE A 207 24.72 3.07 -7.24
C ILE A 207 25.33 3.02 -8.66
N ALA A 208 25.24 1.89 -9.36
CA ALA A 208 25.74 1.74 -10.74
C ALA A 208 25.05 2.67 -11.74
N GLU A 209 23.74 2.95 -11.58
CA GLU A 209 23.01 3.93 -12.39
C GLU A 209 23.44 5.38 -12.08
N THR A 210 24.04 5.60 -10.91
CA THR A 210 24.53 6.92 -10.47
C THR A 210 25.94 7.22 -11.03
N HIS A 211 26.71 6.18 -11.39
CA HIS A 211 28.09 6.25 -11.87
C HIS A 211 28.24 5.71 -13.29
N GLN A 212 27.47 6.20 -14.26
CA GLN A 212 27.87 6.03 -15.66
C GLN A 212 29.12 6.88 -15.92
N LYS A 213 30.28 6.19 -15.91
CA LYS A 213 31.67 6.61 -16.22
C LYS A 213 32.60 6.61 -15.01
N THR A 214 33.09 5.44 -14.60
CA THR A 214 34.55 5.20 -14.53
C THR A 214 34.90 3.75 -14.19
N SER A 215 35.76 3.19 -15.06
CA SER A 215 36.86 2.27 -14.80
C SER A 215 36.61 0.87 -14.24
N VAL A 216 36.89 -0.07 -15.14
CA VAL A 216 37.42 -1.43 -14.93
C VAL A 216 38.58 -1.45 -13.93
N GLY A 217 38.65 -2.47 -13.08
CA GLY A 217 39.85 -2.76 -12.29
C GLY A 217 39.67 -3.82 -11.19
N ASN A 218 40.18 -5.01 -11.48
CA ASN A 218 40.66 -6.12 -10.63
C ASN A 218 39.79 -6.64 -9.48
N ASP A 219 39.52 -7.95 -9.51
CA ASP A 219 39.07 -8.68 -8.32
C ASP A 219 39.22 -10.20 -8.49
N GLU A 220 40.34 -10.74 -8.02
CA GLU A 220 40.50 -12.18 -7.84
C GLU A 220 39.67 -12.70 -6.63
N LEU A 221 39.21 -11.81 -5.76
CA LEU A 221 38.28 -12.09 -4.65
C LEU A 221 36.81 -12.22 -5.08
N LYS A 222 36.43 -11.67 -6.25
CA LYS A 222 35.08 -11.84 -6.83
C LYS A 222 34.77 -13.30 -7.17
N SER A 223 35.76 -14.17 -7.35
CA SER A 223 35.50 -15.56 -7.76
C SER A 223 34.98 -16.44 -6.63
N TYR A 224 35.20 -16.09 -5.35
CA TYR A 224 34.78 -16.92 -4.21
C TYR A 224 33.48 -16.46 -3.55
N LEU A 225 33.12 -15.17 -3.69
CA LEU A 225 31.95 -14.56 -3.04
C LEU A 225 30.66 -14.65 -3.88
N PHE A 226 30.74 -14.82 -5.21
CA PHE A 226 29.55 -14.95 -6.06
C PHE A 226 29.11 -16.42 -6.20
N SER A 227 28.53 -16.97 -5.13
CA SER A 227 27.66 -18.13 -5.28
C SER A 227 26.45 -17.76 -6.14
N GLN A 228 25.98 -18.66 -6.99
CA GLN A 228 24.74 -18.48 -7.76
C GLN A 228 23.55 -18.12 -6.85
N ALA A 229 23.56 -18.61 -5.61
CA ALA A 229 22.55 -18.30 -4.60
C ALA A 229 22.62 -16.83 -4.14
N ALA A 230 23.83 -16.26 -3.98
CA ALA A 230 23.99 -14.85 -3.61
C ALA A 230 23.53 -13.93 -4.75
N ALA A 231 23.87 -14.26 -6.00
CA ALA A 231 23.37 -13.52 -7.16
C ALA A 231 21.84 -13.57 -7.30
N ALA A 232 21.22 -14.72 -7.00
CA ALA A 232 19.76 -14.85 -7.00
C ALA A 232 19.11 -14.06 -5.85
N GLU A 233 19.74 -13.99 -4.68
CA GLU A 233 19.29 -13.14 -3.57
C GLU A 233 19.35 -11.65 -3.96
N THR A 234 20.45 -11.20 -4.55
CA THR A 234 20.61 -9.81 -5.00
C THR A 234 19.58 -9.43 -6.06
N ASP A 235 19.30 -10.31 -7.02
CA ASP A 235 18.24 -10.07 -8.03
C ASP A 235 16.84 -9.99 -7.38
N ALA A 236 16.55 -10.87 -6.43
CA ALA A 236 15.29 -10.84 -5.69
C ALA A 236 15.13 -9.54 -4.89
N GLU A 237 16.19 -9.10 -4.21
CA GLU A 237 16.20 -7.86 -3.44
C GLU A 237 16.08 -6.63 -4.33
N ASN A 238 16.78 -6.60 -5.47
CA ASN A 238 16.67 -5.51 -6.45
C ASN A 238 15.25 -5.36 -7.00
N LYS A 239 14.56 -6.46 -7.30
CA LYS A 239 13.14 -6.43 -7.71
C LYS A 239 12.25 -5.82 -6.63
N LYS A 240 12.51 -6.11 -5.35
CA LYS A 240 11.77 -5.51 -4.22
C LYS A 240 12.06 -4.03 -4.06
N LYS A 241 13.34 -3.63 -4.07
CA LYS A 241 13.76 -2.22 -4.02
C LYS A 241 13.14 -1.43 -5.18
N GLN A 242 13.08 -2.01 -6.38
CA GLN A 242 12.43 -1.41 -7.55
C GLN A 242 10.91 -1.28 -7.36
N HIS A 243 10.24 -2.31 -6.86
CA HIS A 243 8.80 -2.24 -6.56
C HIS A 243 8.49 -1.16 -5.53
N LEU A 244 9.27 -1.09 -4.44
CA LEU A 244 9.14 -0.05 -3.42
C LEU A 244 9.38 1.34 -4.01
N LYS A 245 10.40 1.51 -4.86
CA LYS A 245 10.68 2.77 -5.55
C LYS A 245 9.46 3.25 -6.35
N GLN A 246 8.81 2.36 -7.11
CA GLN A 246 7.57 2.69 -7.83
C GLN A 246 6.45 3.15 -6.90
N LEU A 247 6.27 2.50 -5.74
CA LEU A 247 5.29 2.90 -4.74
C LEU A 247 5.61 4.28 -4.14
N VAL A 248 6.88 4.55 -3.83
CA VAL A 248 7.33 5.85 -3.33
C VAL A 248 7.08 6.95 -4.35
N GLU A 249 7.40 6.71 -5.64
CA GLU A 249 7.16 7.67 -6.72
C GLU A 249 5.67 7.98 -6.89
N ILE A 250 4.80 6.96 -6.81
CA ILE A 250 3.34 7.14 -6.81
C ILE A 250 2.89 7.94 -5.58
N LYS A 251 3.43 7.62 -4.40
CA LYS A 251 3.11 8.36 -3.17
C LYS A 251 3.55 9.82 -3.26
N MET A 252 4.70 10.12 -3.88
CA MET A 252 5.14 11.48 -4.14
C MET A 252 4.18 12.24 -5.05
N GLN A 253 3.63 11.59 -6.09
CA GLN A 253 2.61 12.19 -6.94
C GLN A 253 1.37 12.57 -6.11
N PHE A 254 0.91 11.64 -5.28
CA PHE A 254 -0.21 11.87 -4.37
C PHE A 254 0.03 13.05 -3.41
N VAL A 255 1.20 13.11 -2.76
CA VAL A 255 1.54 14.20 -1.85
C VAL A 255 1.62 15.55 -2.58
N ARG A 256 2.18 15.59 -3.79
CA ARG A 256 2.22 16.84 -4.61
C ARG A 256 0.83 17.37 -4.93
N MET A 257 -0.12 16.47 -5.21
CA MET A 257 -1.51 16.83 -5.47
C MET A 257 -2.25 17.27 -4.19
N ASP A 258 -1.81 16.78 -3.03
CA ASP A 258 -2.41 17.03 -1.72
C ASP A 258 -1.88 18.30 -1.04
N GLN A 259 -0.77 18.90 -1.49
CA GLN A 259 -0.31 20.19 -0.98
C GLN A 259 -1.13 21.34 -1.58
N PRO A 260 -2.10 21.96 -0.86
CA PRO A 260 -2.52 23.29 -1.21
C PRO A 260 -1.31 24.19 -0.96
N SER A 261 -0.77 24.84 -1.99
CA SER A 261 0.14 25.95 -1.79
C SER A 261 -0.55 26.95 -0.85
N GLN A 262 -0.11 26.99 0.42
CA GLN A 262 -0.70 27.82 1.48
C GLN A 262 -0.58 29.33 1.17
N GLU A 263 0.05 29.72 0.06
CA GLU A 263 0.16 31.11 -0.40
C GLU A 263 -0.70 31.42 -1.64
N ALA A 264 -1.53 30.50 -2.14
CA ALA A 264 -2.08 30.58 -3.50
C ALA A 264 -3.62 30.56 -3.63
N PHE A 265 -4.36 31.15 -2.68
CA PHE A 265 -5.73 31.61 -3.01
C PHE A 265 -5.73 32.87 -3.89
N VAL A 266 -4.55 33.40 -4.23
CA VAL A 266 -4.35 34.45 -5.23
C VAL A 266 -3.95 33.81 -6.56
N ARG A 267 -4.90 33.71 -7.49
CA ARG A 267 -4.69 33.61 -8.96
C ARG A 267 -3.47 32.79 -9.43
N PHE A 268 -3.26 31.57 -8.93
CA PHE A 268 -2.40 30.64 -9.65
C PHE A 268 -3.14 30.15 -10.88
N ASP A 269 -2.55 30.36 -12.05
CA ASP A 269 -3.07 29.92 -13.34
C ASP A 269 -3.03 28.39 -13.43
N LYS A 270 -4.08 27.76 -12.89
CA LYS A 270 -4.29 26.30 -12.86
C LYS A 270 -4.25 25.69 -14.28
N SER A 271 -4.35 26.49 -15.35
CA SER A 271 -4.33 26.00 -16.73
C SER A 271 -2.99 25.41 -17.18
N SER A 272 -1.88 25.78 -16.52
CA SER A 272 -0.52 25.37 -16.92
C SER A 272 -0.18 23.90 -16.66
N PHE A 273 -0.89 23.21 -15.75
CA PHE A 273 -0.65 21.81 -15.38
C PHE A 273 -1.82 20.86 -15.65
N LEU A 274 -2.96 21.38 -16.13
CA LEU A 274 -4.12 20.54 -16.43
C LEU A 274 -3.92 19.83 -17.76
N ILE A 275 -3.98 18.50 -17.74
CA ILE A 275 -4.18 17.75 -18.97
C ILE A 275 -5.51 18.22 -19.57
N PRO A 276 -5.55 18.65 -20.85
CA PRO A 276 -6.80 19.04 -21.48
C PRO A 276 -7.71 17.81 -21.67
N PRO A 277 -9.04 17.99 -21.65
CA PRO A 277 -9.96 16.90 -21.94
C PRO A 277 -9.73 16.36 -23.35
N LEU A 278 -9.87 15.05 -23.51
CA LEU A 278 -9.88 14.40 -24.81
C LEU A 278 -11.12 14.88 -25.60
N PRO A 279 -10.97 15.28 -26.86
CA PRO A 279 -12.07 15.80 -27.65
C PRO A 279 -13.05 14.68 -27.99
N LEU A 280 -14.34 14.87 -27.65
CA LEU A 280 -15.39 13.87 -27.90
C LEU A 280 -15.55 13.51 -29.39
N SER A 281 -15.12 14.38 -30.31
CA SER A 281 -15.11 14.10 -31.75
C SER A 281 -14.15 12.98 -32.16
N GLU A 282 -13.18 12.62 -31.33
CA GLU A 282 -12.27 11.49 -31.56
C GLU A 282 -12.88 10.14 -31.14
N PHE A 283 -14.11 10.13 -30.61
CA PHE A 283 -14.78 8.94 -30.11
C PHE A 283 -16.00 8.57 -30.95
N THR A 284 -16.06 7.31 -31.37
CA THR A 284 -17.25 6.72 -31.99
C THR A 284 -17.93 5.81 -30.98
N PHE A 285 -19.08 6.25 -30.46
CA PHE A 285 -19.89 5.46 -29.54
C PHE A 285 -20.86 4.56 -30.32
N ALA A 286 -21.22 3.40 -29.76
CA ALA A 286 -22.26 2.55 -30.35
C ALA A 286 -23.60 3.32 -30.44
N GLN A 287 -24.34 3.15 -31.54
CA GLN A 287 -25.57 3.92 -31.82
C GLN A 287 -26.54 3.94 -30.62
N ASN A 288 -27.17 5.10 -30.34
CA ASN A 288 -28.10 5.39 -29.23
C ASN A 288 -27.54 5.52 -27.79
N THR A 289 -26.23 5.47 -27.55
CA THR A 289 -25.70 5.53 -26.15
C THR A 289 -25.51 6.92 -25.55
N LEU A 290 -25.37 7.99 -26.35
CA LEU A 290 -25.04 9.35 -25.86
C LEU A 290 -26.24 10.20 -25.36
N LYS A 291 -27.41 9.62 -25.12
CA LYS A 291 -28.51 10.37 -24.52
C LYS A 291 -28.18 10.69 -23.08
N PHE A 292 -28.18 11.98 -22.72
CA PHE A 292 -27.74 12.49 -21.43
C PHE A 292 -28.44 11.81 -20.23
N HIS A 293 -29.70 11.40 -20.37
CA HIS A 293 -30.46 10.71 -19.30
C HIS A 293 -30.32 9.18 -19.30
N GLU A 294 -29.75 8.57 -20.35
CA GLU A 294 -29.67 7.11 -20.54
C GLU A 294 -28.24 6.56 -20.49
N LEU A 295 -27.23 7.42 -20.34
CA LEU A 295 -25.83 7.01 -20.19
C LEU A 295 -25.67 6.11 -18.95
N GLN A 296 -25.42 4.83 -19.20
CA GLN A 296 -25.01 3.86 -18.19
C GLN A 296 -23.71 4.32 -17.51
N GLN A 297 -23.41 3.77 -16.32
CA GLN A 297 -22.15 4.08 -15.60
C GLN A 297 -20.91 3.90 -16.49
N ARG A 298 -20.97 2.97 -17.46
CA ARG A 298 -19.91 2.71 -18.44
C ARG A 298 -20.47 2.72 -19.85
N THR A 299 -19.70 3.24 -20.80
CA THR A 299 -20.05 3.19 -22.23
C THR A 299 -18.84 2.81 -23.05
N SER A 300 -18.96 1.79 -23.89
CA SER A 300 -17.92 1.40 -24.84
C SER A 300 -17.87 2.35 -26.04
N ALA A 301 -16.67 2.64 -26.53
CA ALA A 301 -16.44 3.48 -27.70
C ALA A 301 -15.17 3.05 -28.44
N THR A 302 -15.01 3.54 -29.67
CA THR A 302 -13.76 3.46 -30.42
C THR A 302 -13.07 4.82 -30.40
N TYR A 303 -11.84 4.88 -29.92
CA TYR A 303 -11.00 6.08 -29.89
C TYR A 303 -10.07 6.11 -31.11
N ARG A 304 -10.06 7.25 -31.81
CA ARG A 304 -9.25 7.50 -33.04
C ARG A 304 -9.40 6.41 -34.11
N GLY A 305 -10.56 5.76 -34.18
CA GLY A 305 -10.89 4.74 -35.18
C GLY A 305 -10.13 3.41 -35.05
N SER A 306 -9.34 3.19 -34.00
CA SER A 306 -8.54 1.95 -33.88
C SER A 306 -8.51 1.36 -32.47
N SER A 307 -8.54 2.19 -31.42
CA SER A 307 -8.43 1.69 -30.04
C SER A 307 -9.82 1.49 -29.45
N SER A 308 -10.12 0.28 -29.00
CA SER A 308 -11.33 0.02 -28.23
C SER A 308 -11.15 0.56 -26.81
N VAL A 309 -12.12 1.33 -26.34
CA VAL A 309 -12.07 2.01 -25.04
C VAL A 309 -13.43 1.91 -24.35
N TRP A 310 -13.45 2.17 -23.04
CA TRP A 310 -14.68 2.51 -22.35
C TRP A 310 -14.53 3.81 -21.56
N VAL A 311 -15.66 4.47 -21.40
CA VAL A 311 -15.77 5.71 -20.62
C VAL A 311 -16.55 5.40 -19.35
N GLU A 312 -15.96 5.68 -18.19
CA GLU A 312 -16.65 5.66 -16.90
C GLU A 312 -17.20 7.05 -16.59
N TRP A 313 -18.52 7.20 -16.66
CA TRP A 313 -19.17 8.50 -16.50
C TRP A 313 -19.39 8.85 -15.04
N MET A 314 -19.04 10.09 -14.68
CA MET A 314 -19.26 10.65 -13.37
C MET A 314 -20.54 11.50 -13.36
N SER A 315 -21.38 11.27 -12.36
CA SER A 315 -22.60 12.06 -12.14
C SER A 315 -22.28 13.30 -11.30
N VAL A 316 -22.04 14.44 -11.94
CA VAL A 316 -21.89 15.73 -11.24
C VAL A 316 -23.28 16.22 -10.82
N PRO A 317 -23.51 16.61 -9.55
CA PRO A 317 -24.77 17.21 -9.14
C PRO A 317 -25.02 18.57 -9.80
N PRO A 318 -26.27 18.91 -10.18
CA PRO A 318 -26.59 20.28 -10.51
C PRO A 318 -26.31 21.15 -9.28
N THR A 319 -25.54 22.21 -9.49
CA THR A 319 -25.07 23.11 -8.44
C THR A 319 -26.22 23.93 -7.88
N ASN A 320 -26.85 23.46 -6.80
CA ASN A 320 -27.72 24.30 -5.98
C ASN A 320 -26.88 25.06 -4.97
N GLY A 321 -26.37 26.23 -5.38
CA GLY A 321 -26.00 27.38 -4.54
C GLY A 321 -24.82 27.28 -3.54
N PHE A 322 -24.41 26.09 -3.07
CA PHE A 322 -23.45 25.94 -1.96
C PHE A 322 -22.37 24.86 -2.17
N HIS A 323 -22.23 24.30 -3.37
CA HIS A 323 -21.27 23.23 -3.67
C HIS A 323 -20.35 23.56 -4.84
N GLN A 324 -19.16 22.93 -4.82
CA GLN A 324 -17.98 23.09 -5.67
C GLN A 324 -18.28 23.54 -7.12
N SER A 325 -17.47 24.48 -7.62
CA SER A 325 -17.63 24.96 -9.00
C SER A 325 -17.27 23.87 -10.01
N THR A 326 -17.88 23.87 -11.20
CA THR A 326 -17.53 22.96 -12.31
C THR A 326 -16.01 22.92 -12.59
N GLY A 327 -15.32 24.04 -12.37
CA GLY A 327 -13.86 24.13 -12.53
C GLY A 327 -13.09 23.33 -11.47
N GLU A 328 -13.59 23.22 -10.24
CA GLU A 328 -12.96 22.40 -9.19
C GLU A 328 -13.09 20.91 -9.49
N HIS A 329 -14.24 20.48 -10.03
CA HIS A 329 -14.44 19.10 -10.49
C HIS A 329 -13.50 18.77 -11.66
N GLU A 330 -13.33 19.68 -12.62
CA GLU A 330 -12.42 19.49 -13.76
C GLU A 330 -10.96 19.38 -13.32
N VAL A 331 -10.53 20.26 -12.40
CA VAL A 331 -9.17 20.18 -11.80
C VAL A 331 -8.96 18.83 -11.14
N ARG A 332 -9.91 18.38 -10.31
CA ARG A 332 -9.83 17.09 -9.60
C ARG A 332 -9.72 15.93 -10.59
N ILE A 333 -10.54 15.92 -11.63
CA ILE A 333 -10.59 14.83 -12.59
C ILE A 333 -9.33 14.81 -13.45
N SER A 334 -8.86 15.97 -13.91
CA SER A 334 -7.58 16.09 -14.63
C SER A 334 -6.44 15.50 -13.80
N LEU A 335 -6.32 15.94 -12.54
CA LEU A 335 -5.36 15.44 -11.55
C LEU A 335 -5.48 13.92 -11.33
N LEU A 336 -6.69 13.41 -11.11
CA LEU A 336 -6.92 11.97 -10.96
C LEU A 336 -6.51 11.18 -12.21
N THR A 337 -6.86 11.66 -13.39
CA THR A 337 -6.50 10.97 -14.64
C THR A 337 -5.01 11.01 -14.93
N ASP A 338 -4.32 12.13 -14.67
CA ASP A 338 -2.86 12.20 -14.73
C ASP A 338 -2.23 11.13 -13.84
N LEU A 339 -2.74 11.02 -12.62
CA LEU A 339 -2.26 10.01 -11.70
C LEU A 339 -2.47 8.59 -12.21
N ILE A 340 -3.67 8.24 -12.69
CA ILE A 340 -3.95 6.87 -13.16
C ILE A 340 -3.20 6.54 -14.46
N ARG A 341 -2.91 7.55 -15.30
CA ARG A 341 -2.13 7.38 -16.55
C ARG A 341 -0.71 6.90 -16.32
N HIS A 342 -0.09 7.23 -15.18
CA HIS A 342 1.23 6.74 -14.86
C HIS A 342 1.25 5.22 -14.65
N VAL A 343 2.31 4.56 -15.12
CA VAL A 343 2.52 3.12 -14.97
C VAL A 343 2.34 2.73 -13.51
N LYS A 344 1.34 1.89 -13.23
CA LYS A 344 1.10 1.36 -11.89
C LYS A 344 1.77 0.00 -11.75
N PRO A 345 2.33 -0.32 -10.57
CA PRO A 345 2.75 -1.67 -10.26
C PRO A 345 1.61 -2.66 -10.54
N ALA A 346 1.95 -3.87 -10.98
CA ALA A 346 0.97 -4.90 -11.33
C ALA A 346 -0.06 -5.15 -10.21
N GLY A 347 0.35 -4.95 -8.95
CA GLY A 347 -0.51 -5.06 -7.77
C GLY A 347 -1.69 -4.08 -7.72
N PHE A 348 -1.68 -2.96 -8.44
CA PHE A 348 -2.82 -2.03 -8.47
C PHE A 348 -4.01 -2.59 -9.27
N ARG A 349 -3.73 -3.43 -10.29
CA ARG A 349 -4.71 -3.92 -11.26
C ARG A 349 -5.62 -2.81 -11.83
N ALA A 350 -5.11 -1.58 -11.91
CA ALA A 350 -5.83 -0.46 -12.52
C ALA A 350 -5.70 -0.56 -14.05
N PRO A 351 -6.79 -0.39 -14.80
CA PRO A 351 -6.71 -0.40 -16.26
C PRO A 351 -5.96 0.84 -16.78
N PRO A 352 -5.34 0.76 -17.98
CA PRO A 352 -4.63 1.88 -18.57
C PRO A 352 -5.59 3.04 -18.82
N CYS A 353 -5.34 4.16 -18.17
CA CYS A 353 -6.10 5.39 -18.37
C CYS A 353 -5.51 6.16 -19.56
N LEU A 354 -6.38 6.71 -20.41
CA LEU A 354 -5.97 7.57 -21.53
C LEU A 354 -6.15 9.06 -21.19
N GLY A 355 -7.06 9.37 -20.27
CA GLY A 355 -7.42 10.73 -19.88
C GLY A 355 -8.88 10.83 -19.47
N TYR A 356 -9.46 12.03 -19.60
CA TYR A 356 -10.87 12.26 -19.36
C TYR A 356 -11.52 12.97 -20.53
N VAL A 357 -12.84 12.83 -20.66
CA VAL A 357 -13.69 13.58 -21.57
C VAL A 357 -14.60 14.51 -20.77
N LYS A 358 -15.03 15.60 -21.40
CA LYS A 358 -15.97 16.58 -20.85
C LYS A 358 -17.10 16.81 -21.83
N THR A 359 -18.33 16.74 -21.35
CA THR A 359 -19.53 17.09 -22.12
C THR A 359 -20.33 18.15 -21.38
N VAL A 360 -20.86 19.11 -22.14
CA VAL A 360 -21.69 20.21 -21.61
C VAL A 360 -23.05 20.11 -22.27
N ASN A 361 -24.11 20.00 -21.47
CA ASN A 361 -25.48 20.04 -21.96
C ASN A 361 -26.25 21.16 -21.24
N GLY A 362 -26.90 22.03 -22.01
CA GLY A 362 -27.55 23.26 -21.53
C GLY A 362 -28.55 23.04 -20.40
N ASP A 363 -29.28 21.92 -20.42
CA ASP A 363 -30.34 21.64 -19.43
C ASP A 363 -29.89 20.71 -18.29
N SER A 364 -28.76 20.02 -18.44
CA SER A 364 -28.36 18.91 -17.56
C SER A 364 -26.98 19.08 -16.91
N GLY A 365 -26.32 20.22 -17.16
CA GLY A 365 -25.03 20.57 -16.58
C GLY A 365 -23.82 19.96 -17.31
N THR A 366 -22.64 20.12 -16.71
CA THR A 366 -21.39 19.53 -17.19
C THR A 366 -21.22 18.12 -16.65
N ARG A 367 -20.82 17.18 -17.50
CA ARG A 367 -20.40 15.83 -17.11
C ARG A 367 -18.98 15.55 -17.55
N PHE A 368 -18.35 14.67 -16.80
CA PHE A 368 -17.02 14.19 -17.07
C PHE A 368 -17.02 12.67 -17.13
N GLY A 369 -16.10 12.10 -17.90
CA GLY A 369 -15.89 10.65 -17.96
C GLY A 369 -14.41 10.32 -18.01
N ILE A 370 -13.99 9.28 -17.29
CA ILE A 370 -12.61 8.78 -17.37
C ILE A 370 -12.54 7.74 -18.48
N VAL A 371 -11.53 7.84 -19.33
CA VAL A 371 -11.34 6.98 -20.51
C VAL A 371 -10.29 5.94 -20.22
N PHE A 372 -10.64 4.67 -20.39
CA PHE A 372 -9.74 3.54 -20.20
C PHE A 372 -9.63 2.70 -21.47
N ASP A 373 -8.43 2.17 -21.70
CA ASP A 373 -8.12 1.28 -22.82
C ASP A 373 -8.64 -0.14 -22.52
N THR A 374 -9.47 -0.70 -23.41
CA THR A 374 -9.80 -2.13 -23.35
C THR A 374 -8.65 -2.88 -24.00
N PHE A 375 -7.85 -3.60 -23.22
CA PHE A 375 -6.78 -4.45 -23.74
C PHE A 375 -7.32 -5.29 -24.91
N ALA A 376 -6.85 -5.00 -26.13
CA ALA A 376 -7.08 -5.89 -27.25
C ALA A 376 -6.40 -7.21 -26.90
N ALA A 377 -7.15 -8.31 -26.88
CA ALA A 377 -6.53 -9.63 -26.84
C ALA A 377 -5.48 -9.69 -27.94
N ALA A 378 -4.28 -10.21 -27.63
CA ALA A 378 -3.17 -10.31 -28.58
C ALA A 378 -3.57 -10.99 -29.91
N ASP A 379 -4.65 -11.77 -29.89
CA ASP A 379 -5.20 -12.52 -31.01
C ASP A 379 -6.24 -11.77 -31.85
N GLY A 380 -6.47 -10.47 -31.60
CA GLY A 380 -7.42 -9.65 -32.38
C GLY A 380 -8.91 -9.99 -32.15
N ALA A 381 -9.23 -10.89 -31.23
CA ALA A 381 -10.60 -11.23 -30.87
C ALA A 381 -11.26 -10.09 -30.06
N PRO A 382 -12.53 -9.73 -30.33
CA PRO A 382 -13.23 -8.71 -29.57
C PRO A 382 -13.38 -9.17 -28.12
N SER A 383 -12.73 -8.45 -27.20
CA SER A 383 -12.86 -8.67 -25.76
C SER A 383 -13.98 -7.78 -25.24
N THR A 384 -14.97 -8.40 -24.62
CA THR A 384 -16.06 -7.69 -23.93
C THR A 384 -15.67 -7.41 -22.49
N LEU A 385 -16.17 -6.29 -21.97
CA LEU A 385 -16.01 -5.91 -20.57
C LEU A 385 -17.10 -6.61 -19.74
N ILE A 386 -16.70 -7.40 -18.75
CA ILE A 386 -17.61 -8.16 -17.89
C ILE A 386 -17.32 -7.83 -16.43
N THR A 387 -18.35 -7.46 -15.67
CA THR A 387 -18.20 -7.18 -14.23
C THR A 387 -18.30 -8.45 -13.39
N LEU A 388 -17.70 -8.45 -12.19
CA LEU A 388 -17.93 -9.52 -11.21
C LEU A 388 -19.42 -9.65 -10.88
N ARG A 389 -20.15 -8.53 -10.77
CA ARG A 389 -21.61 -8.55 -10.51
C ARG A 389 -22.40 -9.31 -11.57
N GLU A 390 -22.01 -9.22 -12.83
CA GLU A 390 -22.62 -10.00 -13.91
C GLU A 390 -22.32 -11.49 -13.79
N LEU A 391 -21.12 -11.86 -13.34
CA LEU A 391 -20.73 -13.26 -13.14
C LEU A 391 -21.44 -13.91 -11.96
N LEU A 392 -21.66 -13.14 -10.88
CA LEU A 392 -22.43 -13.55 -9.71
C LEU A 392 -23.89 -13.84 -10.14
N GLY A 393 -24.27 -15.12 -10.09
CA GLY A 393 -25.61 -15.60 -10.44
C GLY A 393 -25.82 -16.07 -11.89
N ARG A 394 -24.92 -15.75 -12.83
CA ARG A 394 -25.01 -16.21 -14.24
C ARG A 394 -24.07 -17.35 -14.58
N ARG A 395 -22.85 -17.30 -14.06
CA ARG A 395 -21.84 -18.33 -14.26
C ARG A 395 -21.97 -19.41 -13.19
N ARG A 396 -21.70 -20.67 -13.56
CA ARG A 396 -21.51 -21.76 -12.58
C ARG A 396 -20.49 -21.33 -11.52
N LYS A 397 -20.79 -21.58 -10.25
CA LYS A 397 -19.91 -21.29 -9.11
C LYS A 397 -18.51 -21.90 -9.35
N PRO A 398 -17.44 -21.08 -9.40
CA PRO A 398 -16.07 -21.56 -9.58
C PRO A 398 -15.57 -22.37 -8.38
N SER A 399 -14.48 -23.11 -8.60
CA SER A 399 -13.79 -23.86 -7.54
C SER A 399 -13.36 -22.94 -6.40
N LEU A 400 -13.21 -23.51 -5.20
CA LEU A 400 -12.74 -22.75 -4.04
C LEU A 400 -11.36 -22.13 -4.30
N SER A 401 -10.43 -22.86 -4.91
CA SER A 401 -9.08 -22.35 -5.22
C SER A 401 -9.11 -21.11 -6.13
N LEU A 402 -9.97 -21.08 -7.17
CA LEU A 402 -10.13 -19.90 -8.03
C LEU A 402 -10.77 -18.71 -7.30
N ARG A 403 -11.76 -18.98 -6.44
CA ARG A 403 -12.42 -17.94 -5.64
C ARG A 403 -11.46 -17.32 -4.63
N VAL A 404 -10.70 -18.15 -3.91
CA VAL A 404 -9.67 -17.68 -2.98
C VAL A 404 -8.57 -16.91 -3.71
N SER A 405 -8.09 -17.40 -4.86
CA SER A 405 -7.12 -16.68 -5.70
C SER A 405 -7.61 -15.26 -6.08
N LEU A 406 -8.85 -15.13 -6.53
CA LEU A 406 -9.45 -13.82 -6.82
C LEU A 406 -9.50 -12.94 -5.57
N CYS A 407 -9.91 -13.46 -4.42
CA CYS A 407 -9.91 -12.73 -3.16
C CYS A 407 -8.51 -12.25 -2.77
N THR A 408 -7.49 -13.10 -2.94
CA THR A 408 -6.08 -12.76 -2.69
C THR A 408 -5.63 -11.59 -3.55
N ILE A 409 -5.90 -11.64 -4.86
CA ILE A 409 -5.55 -10.55 -5.79
C ILE A 409 -6.22 -9.24 -5.37
N LEU A 410 -7.52 -9.26 -5.04
CA LEU A 410 -8.24 -8.05 -4.62
C LEU A 410 -7.72 -7.49 -3.29
N ALA A 411 -7.39 -8.35 -2.33
CA ALA A 411 -6.80 -7.92 -1.05
C ALA A 411 -5.41 -7.29 -1.25
N GLN A 412 -4.57 -7.86 -2.12
CA GLN A 412 -3.28 -7.28 -2.50
C GLN A 412 -3.45 -5.90 -3.16
N CYS A 413 -4.45 -5.73 -4.02
CA CYS A 413 -4.77 -4.42 -4.62
C CYS A 413 -5.09 -3.38 -3.57
N VAL A 414 -6.01 -3.68 -2.64
CA VAL A 414 -6.40 -2.75 -1.57
C VAL A 414 -5.23 -2.43 -0.67
N HIS A 415 -4.43 -3.43 -0.28
CA HIS A 415 -3.21 -3.23 0.49
C HIS A 415 -2.21 -2.29 -0.22
N THR A 416 -2.09 -2.43 -1.53
CA THR A 416 -1.21 -1.60 -2.35
C THR A 416 -1.74 -0.17 -2.53
N PHE A 417 -3.06 0.02 -2.68
CA PHE A 417 -3.64 1.36 -2.64
C PHE A 417 -3.34 2.04 -1.30
N HIS A 418 -3.54 1.32 -0.19
CA HIS A 418 -3.34 1.86 1.15
C HIS A 418 -1.86 2.11 1.47
N SER A 419 -0.92 1.37 0.85
CA SER A 419 0.52 1.57 1.04
C SER A 419 0.97 2.96 0.57
N VAL A 420 0.33 3.49 -0.48
CA VAL A 420 0.59 4.84 -1.03
C VAL A 420 -0.43 5.89 -0.59
N ASN A 421 -1.22 5.61 0.46
CA ASN A 421 -2.29 6.48 0.98
C ASN A 421 -3.38 6.82 -0.03
N TRP A 422 -3.65 5.93 -0.98
CA TRP A 422 -4.78 6.04 -1.89
C TRP A 422 -6.01 5.34 -1.31
N LEU A 423 -7.13 6.08 -1.21
CA LEU A 423 -8.43 5.55 -0.83
C LEU A 423 -9.28 5.29 -2.09
N HIS A 424 -9.84 4.08 -2.21
CA HIS A 424 -10.60 3.66 -3.38
C HIS A 424 -12.05 4.17 -3.35
N LYS A 425 -12.77 4.11 -2.22
CA LYS A 425 -14.09 4.73 -2.01
C LYS A 425 -15.26 4.23 -2.89
N GLY A 426 -14.97 3.34 -3.84
CA GLY A 426 -15.93 2.75 -4.76
C GLY A 426 -15.73 1.26 -4.95
N LEU A 427 -15.14 0.53 -4.02
CA LEU A 427 -14.89 -0.91 -4.20
C LEU A 427 -16.23 -1.67 -4.11
N ARG A 428 -16.60 -2.39 -5.18
CA ARG A 428 -17.85 -3.17 -5.29
C ARG A 428 -17.75 -4.16 -6.45
N SER A 429 -18.63 -5.16 -6.52
CA SER A 429 -18.61 -6.16 -7.60
C SER A 429 -18.85 -5.57 -9.00
N ASP A 430 -19.57 -4.45 -9.12
CA ASP A 430 -19.69 -3.70 -10.38
C ASP A 430 -18.36 -3.10 -10.86
N ASN A 431 -17.40 -2.91 -9.96
CA ASN A 431 -16.13 -2.23 -10.21
C ASN A 431 -14.93 -3.20 -10.28
N ILE A 432 -15.22 -4.50 -10.31
CA ILE A 432 -14.23 -5.55 -10.58
C ILE A 432 -14.51 -6.07 -11.98
N LEU A 433 -13.56 -5.85 -12.88
CA LEU A 433 -13.70 -6.00 -14.31
C LEU A 433 -12.86 -7.16 -14.83
N PHE A 434 -13.37 -7.82 -15.85
CA PHE A 434 -12.67 -8.85 -16.61
C PHE A 434 -12.83 -8.57 -18.10
N PHE A 435 -11.80 -8.88 -18.88
CA PHE A 435 -11.84 -8.84 -20.34
C PHE A 435 -11.90 -10.27 -20.87
N ALA A 436 -12.97 -10.59 -21.59
CA ALA A 436 -13.19 -11.92 -22.12
C ALA A 436 -14.15 -11.90 -23.32
N SER A 437 -14.11 -12.94 -24.16
CA SER A 437 -15.05 -13.11 -25.27
C SER A 437 -16.46 -13.46 -24.79
N SER A 438 -16.59 -14.18 -23.67
CA SER A 438 -17.88 -14.48 -23.02
C SER A 438 -17.73 -14.62 -21.50
N PRO A 439 -18.84 -14.58 -20.73
CA PRO A 439 -18.82 -14.79 -19.27
C PRO A 439 -18.21 -16.14 -18.84
N GLU A 440 -18.34 -17.17 -19.67
CA GLU A 440 -17.84 -18.53 -19.42
C GLU A 440 -16.32 -18.61 -19.57
N SER A 441 -15.74 -17.81 -20.48
CA SER A 441 -14.31 -17.77 -20.78
C SER A 441 -13.53 -16.82 -19.86
N VAL A 442 -14.17 -16.19 -18.87
CA VAL A 442 -13.50 -15.26 -17.95
C VAL A 442 -12.42 -15.97 -17.13
N ASN A 443 -11.21 -15.43 -17.20
CA ASN A 443 -10.09 -15.77 -16.31
C ASN A 443 -10.15 -14.94 -15.02
N LEU A 444 -10.48 -15.60 -13.90
CA LEU A 444 -10.61 -14.95 -12.60
C LEU A 444 -9.26 -14.52 -11.98
N ASN A 445 -8.12 -14.94 -12.53
CA ASN A 445 -6.79 -14.54 -12.08
C ASN A 445 -6.29 -13.22 -12.72
N SER A 446 -7.09 -12.63 -13.61
CA SER A 446 -6.77 -11.36 -14.28
C SER A 446 -7.88 -10.31 -14.09
N PRO A 447 -8.28 -9.99 -12.84
CA PRO A 447 -9.22 -8.91 -12.59
C PRO A 447 -8.56 -7.54 -12.77
N TYR A 448 -9.39 -6.55 -13.08
CA TYR A 448 -9.05 -5.13 -13.01
C TYR A 448 -9.99 -4.41 -12.05
N ILE A 449 -9.49 -3.41 -11.34
CA ILE A 449 -10.29 -2.57 -10.44
C ILE A 449 -10.54 -1.22 -11.11
N SER A 450 -11.80 -0.79 -11.13
CA SER A 450 -12.21 0.52 -11.65
C SER A 450 -13.13 1.26 -10.69
N GLY A 451 -13.78 2.33 -11.16
CA GLY A 451 -14.66 3.13 -10.33
C GLY A 451 -13.91 4.09 -9.43
N PHE A 452 -12.85 4.70 -9.99
CA PHE A 452 -12.02 5.67 -9.31
C PHE A 452 -12.70 7.04 -9.14
N GLU A 453 -13.99 7.16 -9.47
CA GLU A 453 -14.77 8.42 -9.51
C GLU A 453 -14.65 9.27 -8.23
N LEU A 454 -14.58 8.60 -7.08
CA LEU A 454 -14.51 9.19 -5.74
C LEU A 454 -13.15 9.00 -5.09
N SER A 455 -12.21 8.33 -5.77
CA SER A 455 -10.90 7.99 -5.24
C SER A 455 -10.03 9.22 -5.10
N ARG A 456 -9.17 9.25 -4.07
CA ARG A 456 -8.26 10.37 -3.83
C ARG A 456 -7.04 9.99 -2.99
N PRO A 457 -5.93 10.75 -3.08
CA PRO A 457 -4.95 10.82 -1.99
C PRO A 457 -5.62 11.27 -0.68
N GLY A 458 -5.25 10.69 0.47
CA GLY A 458 -5.56 11.28 1.79
C GLY A 458 -4.56 12.39 2.17
N PRO A 459 -4.75 13.18 3.27
CA PRO A 459 -5.89 13.36 4.17
C PRO A 459 -6.56 14.75 4.05
N VAL A 460 -6.51 15.45 2.91
CA VAL A 460 -7.17 16.78 2.81
C VAL A 460 -8.70 16.67 2.81
N ASN A 461 -9.33 17.27 3.84
CA ASN A 461 -10.79 17.30 4.05
C ASN A 461 -11.54 18.22 3.07
N ASN A 462 -10.84 19.14 2.40
CA ASN A 462 -11.44 20.29 1.71
C ASN A 462 -12.06 19.96 0.33
N MET A 463 -11.90 18.71 -0.15
CA MET A 463 -12.48 18.25 -1.42
C MET A 463 -13.34 16.97 -1.27
N THR A 464 -14.00 16.78 -0.13
CA THR A 464 -14.84 15.59 0.09
C THR A 464 -16.16 15.71 -0.66
N GLU A 465 -16.19 15.21 -1.91
CA GLU A 465 -17.45 15.02 -2.64
C GLU A 465 -18.27 13.94 -1.92
N LYS A 466 -19.41 14.33 -1.34
CA LYS A 466 -20.34 13.40 -0.74
C LYS A 466 -20.97 12.57 -1.87
N PRO A 467 -20.95 11.24 -1.76
CA PRO A 467 -21.63 10.45 -2.76
C PRO A 467 -23.14 10.70 -2.69
N ARG A 468 -23.80 10.65 -3.84
CA ARG A 468 -25.27 10.62 -3.90
C ARG A 468 -25.80 9.36 -3.23
N PHE A 469 -26.97 9.48 -2.61
CA PHE A 469 -27.69 8.33 -2.09
C PHE A 469 -28.10 7.41 -3.22
N ASP A 470 -27.55 6.20 -3.14
CA ASP A 470 -27.82 5.09 -4.04
C ASP A 470 -27.65 3.80 -3.23
N PRO A 471 -28.76 3.17 -2.81
CA PRO A 471 -28.71 1.95 -2.02
C PRO A 471 -27.85 0.84 -2.62
N SER A 472 -27.79 0.76 -3.96
CA SER A 472 -27.02 -0.26 -4.67
C SER A 472 -25.51 -0.09 -4.50
N LYS A 473 -25.06 1.12 -4.17
CA LYS A 473 -23.67 1.47 -3.88
C LYS A 473 -23.42 1.53 -2.38
N ASP A 474 -24.35 2.09 -1.61
CA ASP A 474 -24.24 2.25 -0.16
C ASP A 474 -24.17 0.93 0.60
N VAL A 475 -24.73 -0.16 0.05
CA VAL A 475 -24.63 -1.51 0.64
C VAL A 475 -23.16 -1.98 0.80
N TYR A 476 -22.26 -1.52 -0.07
CA TYR A 476 -20.82 -1.80 -0.01
C TYR A 476 -20.06 -0.82 0.87
N ARG A 477 -20.65 0.33 1.20
CA ARG A 477 -20.00 1.35 2.01
C ARG A 477 -20.17 1.04 3.48
N HIS A 478 -19.08 1.26 4.22
CA HIS A 478 -19.10 1.18 5.68
C HIS A 478 -20.23 2.07 6.24
N PRO A 479 -20.95 1.68 7.30
CA PRO A 479 -22.05 2.46 7.86
C PRO A 479 -21.71 3.94 8.08
N ASN A 480 -20.51 4.22 8.63
CA ASN A 480 -20.02 5.59 8.87
C ASN A 480 -19.60 6.37 7.60
N ALA A 481 -19.63 5.74 6.42
CA ALA A 481 -19.22 6.28 5.12
C ALA A 481 -20.34 6.26 4.06
N GLN A 482 -21.55 5.82 4.42
CA GLN A 482 -22.72 5.87 3.55
C GLN A 482 -23.14 7.30 3.24
N SER A 483 -23.83 7.53 2.13
CA SER A 483 -24.21 8.88 1.72
C SER A 483 -25.15 9.60 2.70
N SER A 484 -25.84 8.84 3.55
CA SER A 484 -26.74 9.36 4.58
C SER A 484 -26.00 9.99 5.77
N GLN A 485 -24.69 9.77 5.89
CA GLN A 485 -23.88 10.30 6.98
C GLN A 485 -23.49 11.76 6.72
N MET A 486 -23.63 12.59 7.76
CA MET A 486 -23.50 14.04 7.63
C MET A 486 -22.03 14.48 7.54
N GLU A 487 -21.11 14.00 8.38
CA GLU A 487 -19.71 14.47 8.36
C GLU A 487 -18.75 13.44 8.94
N ASN A 488 -18.17 12.58 8.11
CA ASN A 488 -17.04 11.74 8.50
C ASN A 488 -15.96 11.74 7.41
N THR A 489 -14.72 12.02 7.81
CA THR A 489 -13.55 11.80 6.95
C THR A 489 -13.48 10.33 6.57
N TYR A 490 -13.33 10.05 5.26
CA TYR A 490 -13.21 8.67 4.79
C TYR A 490 -11.88 8.07 5.24
N ARG A 491 -11.92 6.82 5.70
CA ARG A 491 -10.79 6.11 6.29
C ARG A 491 -10.45 4.84 5.51
N LYS A 492 -9.23 4.34 5.70
CA LYS A 492 -8.77 3.09 5.05
C LYS A 492 -9.62 1.89 5.46
N CYS A 493 -10.06 1.80 6.71
CA CYS A 493 -10.95 0.72 7.16
C CYS A 493 -12.26 0.62 6.35
N TYR A 494 -12.73 1.71 5.75
CA TYR A 494 -13.97 1.71 4.96
C TYR A 494 -13.79 1.00 3.61
N ASP A 495 -12.60 1.06 3.01
CA ASP A 495 -12.28 0.22 1.85
C ASP A 495 -12.15 -1.26 2.24
N LEU A 496 -11.64 -1.55 3.45
CA LEU A 496 -11.56 -2.93 3.96
C LEU A 496 -12.95 -3.51 4.25
N TYR A 497 -13.89 -2.72 4.76
CA TYR A 497 -15.29 -3.13 4.85
C TYR A 497 -15.85 -3.49 3.46
N SER A 498 -15.63 -2.61 2.49
CA SER A 498 -16.08 -2.82 1.10
C SER A 498 -15.48 -4.11 0.51
N LEU A 499 -14.19 -4.37 0.78
CA LEU A 499 -13.50 -5.60 0.41
C LEU A 499 -14.16 -6.81 1.07
N GLY A 500 -14.48 -6.73 2.37
CA GLY A 500 -15.17 -7.79 3.12
C GLY A 500 -16.51 -8.19 2.48
N VAL A 501 -17.32 -7.20 2.08
CA VAL A 501 -18.59 -7.43 1.37
C VAL A 501 -18.35 -8.16 0.05
N VAL A 502 -17.37 -7.72 -0.75
CA VAL A 502 -17.00 -8.37 -2.02
C VAL A 502 -16.48 -9.80 -1.79
N LEU A 503 -15.68 -10.03 -0.74
CA LEU A 503 -15.17 -11.37 -0.42
C LEU A 503 -16.32 -12.33 -0.07
N ILE A 504 -17.36 -11.84 0.60
CA ILE A 504 -18.58 -12.62 0.89
C ILE A 504 -19.30 -12.99 -0.41
N GLU A 505 -19.47 -12.03 -1.32
CA GLU A 505 -20.09 -12.28 -2.62
C GLU A 505 -19.31 -13.35 -3.41
N ILE A 506 -17.98 -13.27 -3.44
CA ILE A 506 -17.12 -14.26 -4.11
C ILE A 506 -17.20 -15.61 -3.40
N ALA A 507 -17.19 -15.65 -2.07
CA ALA A 507 -17.24 -16.88 -1.29
C ALA A 507 -18.54 -17.68 -1.52
N LEU A 508 -19.67 -16.98 -1.47
CA LEU A 508 -20.98 -17.59 -1.66
C LEU A 508 -21.35 -17.72 -3.15
N TRP A 509 -20.70 -16.93 -4.00
CA TRP A 509 -20.98 -16.77 -5.43
C TRP A 509 -22.41 -16.30 -5.69
N LYS A 510 -22.86 -15.35 -4.88
CA LYS A 510 -24.18 -14.72 -4.91
C LYS A 510 -24.00 -13.22 -4.74
N ARG A 511 -24.94 -12.44 -5.27
CA ARG A 511 -24.94 -10.98 -5.04
C ARG A 511 -25.31 -10.66 -3.60
N ILE A 512 -24.83 -9.54 -3.09
CA ILE A 512 -25.10 -9.14 -1.72
C ILE A 512 -26.61 -8.98 -1.43
N GLU A 513 -27.39 -8.51 -2.40
CA GLU A 513 -28.85 -8.43 -2.27
C GLU A 513 -29.52 -9.79 -2.04
N GLU A 514 -29.01 -10.84 -2.67
CA GLU A 514 -29.54 -12.20 -2.54
C GLU A 514 -29.15 -12.83 -1.20
N ILE A 515 -27.92 -12.55 -0.73
CA ILE A 515 -27.40 -13.08 0.53
C ILE A 515 -28.15 -12.47 1.72
N VAL A 516 -28.43 -11.17 1.67
CA VAL A 516 -29.14 -10.46 2.73
C VAL A 516 -30.66 -10.64 2.61
N GLY A 517 -31.18 -10.99 1.43
CA GLY A 517 -32.61 -11.17 1.18
C GLY A 517 -33.35 -9.87 0.89
N PHE A 518 -32.70 -8.92 0.20
CA PHE A 518 -33.38 -7.72 -0.30
C PHE A 518 -34.21 -8.05 -1.54
N GLU A 519 -35.54 -7.91 -1.46
CA GLU A 519 -36.42 -8.04 -2.63
C GLU A 519 -36.11 -7.00 -3.72
N ASN A 520 -35.81 -5.76 -3.30
CA ASN A 520 -35.39 -4.69 -4.19
C ASN A 520 -34.43 -3.74 -3.47
N LEU A 521 -33.12 -3.96 -3.70
CA LEU A 521 -32.08 -3.17 -3.07
C LEU A 521 -32.20 -1.67 -3.37
N SER A 522 -32.63 -1.28 -4.58
CA SER A 522 -32.80 0.13 -4.97
C SER A 522 -33.84 0.88 -4.13
N ARG A 523 -34.70 0.17 -3.40
CA ARG A 523 -35.71 0.75 -2.49
C ARG A 523 -35.32 0.65 -1.00
N ALA A 524 -34.13 0.13 -0.70
CA ALA A 524 -33.69 -0.01 0.69
C ALA A 524 -33.52 1.36 1.37
N LYS A 525 -34.02 1.47 2.60
CA LYS A 525 -33.91 2.69 3.40
C LYS A 525 -32.51 2.81 4.01
N PRO A 526 -32.01 4.04 4.26
CA PRO A 526 -30.72 4.24 4.92
C PRO A 526 -30.56 3.47 6.24
N SER A 527 -31.61 3.38 7.07
CA SER A 527 -31.58 2.63 8.34
C SER A 527 -31.26 1.14 8.15
N ALA A 528 -31.73 0.53 7.04
CA ALA A 528 -31.41 -0.85 6.71
C ALA A 528 -29.94 -1.03 6.34
N LEU A 529 -29.40 -0.08 5.58
CA LEU A 529 -28.02 -0.10 5.15
C LEU A 529 -27.06 0.15 6.33
N GLN A 530 -27.46 0.94 7.33
CA GLN A 530 -26.69 1.16 8.55
C GLN A 530 -26.53 -0.11 9.39
N ASP A 531 -27.56 -0.97 9.46
CA ASP A 531 -27.50 -2.24 10.20
C ASP A 531 -26.76 -3.36 9.44
N MET A 532 -26.30 -3.12 8.20
CA MET A 532 -25.64 -4.15 7.35
C MET A 532 -24.42 -4.77 8.01
N GLN A 533 -23.52 -3.97 8.59
CA GLN A 533 -22.30 -4.47 9.23
C GLN A 533 -22.66 -5.39 10.42
N ALA A 534 -23.61 -4.96 11.26
CA ALA A 534 -24.08 -5.76 12.38
C ALA A 534 -24.72 -7.08 11.90
N TRP A 535 -25.53 -7.04 10.84
CA TRP A 535 -26.16 -8.21 10.25
C TRP A 535 -25.13 -9.21 9.70
N LEU A 536 -24.15 -8.74 8.92
CA LEU A 536 -23.09 -9.57 8.35
C LEU A 536 -22.23 -10.23 9.44
N LEU A 537 -22.04 -9.55 10.57
CA LEU A 537 -21.30 -10.06 11.73
C LEU A 537 -22.14 -10.93 12.68
N GLY A 538 -23.47 -11.02 12.47
CA GLY A 538 -24.39 -11.70 13.38
C GLY A 538 -24.54 -11.00 14.74
N ARG A 539 -24.34 -9.68 14.81
CA ARG A 539 -24.45 -8.86 16.02
C ARG A 539 -25.89 -8.36 16.24
N PRO A 540 -26.25 -7.97 17.49
CA PRO A 540 -27.52 -7.34 17.77
C PRO A 540 -27.70 -6.07 16.93
N ARG A 541 -28.88 -5.91 16.34
CA ARG A 541 -29.22 -4.76 15.48
C ARG A 541 -29.78 -3.61 16.31
N THR A 542 -29.60 -2.40 15.82
CA THR A 542 -30.09 -1.18 16.49
C THR A 542 -31.53 -0.85 16.13
N SER A 543 -31.98 -1.22 14.91
CA SER A 543 -33.34 -0.98 14.44
C SER A 543 -34.30 -2.16 14.66
N LYS A 544 -35.54 -1.86 15.06
CA LYS A 544 -36.65 -2.84 15.16
C LYS A 544 -37.23 -3.27 13.81
N ALA A 545 -36.96 -2.51 12.74
CA ALA A 545 -37.48 -2.77 11.41
C ALA A 545 -36.45 -2.37 10.35
N ALA A 546 -35.55 -3.29 10.00
CA ALA A 546 -34.87 -3.35 8.71
C ALA A 546 -33.93 -4.57 8.63
N LEU A 547 -33.82 -5.14 7.42
CA LEU A 547 -33.21 -6.43 7.08
C LEU A 547 -34.03 -7.66 7.56
N PRO A 548 -34.15 -8.72 6.76
CA PRO A 548 -34.78 -9.96 7.19
C PRO A 548 -34.11 -10.49 8.48
N PRO A 549 -34.88 -11.08 9.41
CA PRO A 549 -34.28 -11.83 10.50
C PRO A 549 -33.40 -12.93 9.92
N ILE A 550 -32.27 -13.22 10.57
CA ILE A 550 -31.43 -14.36 10.19
C ILE A 550 -32.32 -15.61 10.23
N SER A 551 -32.60 -16.20 9.06
CA SER A 551 -33.43 -17.39 8.95
C SER A 551 -32.79 -18.53 9.74
N ALA A 552 -33.61 -19.30 10.48
CA ALA A 552 -33.14 -20.48 11.21
C ALA A 552 -32.52 -21.55 10.27
N ASN A 553 -32.85 -21.52 8.97
CA ASN A 553 -32.40 -22.52 7.99
C ASN A 553 -31.08 -22.17 7.29
N ASP A 554 -30.73 -20.89 7.15
CA ASP A 554 -29.52 -20.45 6.41
C ASP A 554 -28.37 -19.99 7.32
N GLY A 555 -28.59 -19.90 8.63
CA GLY A 555 -27.60 -19.44 9.60
C GLY A 555 -27.12 -18.00 9.40
N PRO A 556 -26.40 -17.39 10.36
CA PRO A 556 -25.76 -16.10 10.17
C PRO A 556 -24.82 -16.11 8.96
N CYS A 557 -24.62 -14.97 8.29
CA CYS A 557 -23.73 -14.87 7.11
C CYS A 557 -22.36 -15.56 7.33
N LEU A 558 -21.77 -15.40 8.51
CA LEU A 558 -20.50 -16.04 8.87
C LEU A 558 -20.57 -17.57 8.90
N GLN A 559 -21.70 -18.17 9.28
CA GLN A 559 -21.89 -19.62 9.27
C GLN A 559 -22.01 -20.16 7.83
N GLN A 560 -22.61 -19.40 6.92
CA GLN A 560 -22.61 -19.75 5.50
C GLN A 560 -21.18 -19.75 4.95
N LEU A 561 -20.35 -18.79 5.34
CA LEU A 561 -18.93 -18.76 4.95
C LEU A 561 -18.16 -19.97 5.49
N ASP A 562 -18.42 -20.40 6.72
CA ASP A 562 -17.80 -21.60 7.29
C ASP A 562 -18.08 -22.83 6.43
N SER A 563 -19.35 -23.04 6.08
CA SER A 563 -19.74 -24.17 5.24
C SER A 563 -19.19 -24.09 3.82
N ALA A 564 -19.00 -22.89 3.28
CA ALA A 564 -18.63 -22.67 1.87
C ALA A 564 -17.12 -22.59 1.62
N CYS A 565 -16.35 -22.08 2.60
CA CYS A 565 -14.93 -21.73 2.44
C CYS A 565 -14.07 -22.07 3.67
N GLY A 566 -14.66 -22.55 4.77
CA GLY A 566 -13.94 -22.84 6.01
C GLY A 566 -13.76 -21.64 6.94
N ASP A 567 -13.34 -21.95 8.16
CA ASP A 567 -13.22 -21.02 9.28
C ASP A 567 -12.10 -19.99 9.08
N ALA A 568 -10.99 -20.38 8.44
CA ALA A 568 -9.90 -19.49 8.08
C ALA A 568 -10.38 -18.34 7.19
N PHE A 569 -11.16 -18.65 6.14
CA PHE A 569 -11.72 -17.63 5.26
C PHE A 569 -12.75 -16.75 5.97
N ARG A 570 -13.63 -17.34 6.78
CA ARG A 570 -14.59 -16.58 7.63
C ARG A 570 -13.85 -15.58 8.53
N ASN A 571 -12.76 -15.99 9.17
CA ASN A 571 -11.99 -15.12 10.07
C ASN A 571 -11.37 -13.93 9.33
N ILE A 572 -10.90 -14.13 8.09
CA ILE A 572 -10.39 -13.07 7.23
C ILE A 572 -11.50 -12.06 6.89
N VAL A 573 -12.66 -12.55 6.45
CA VAL A 573 -13.83 -11.68 6.17
C VAL A 573 -14.24 -10.90 7.41
N LYS A 574 -14.31 -11.56 8.58
CA LYS A 574 -14.62 -10.90 9.85
C LYS A 574 -13.63 -9.77 10.13
N ARG A 575 -12.33 -9.99 9.89
CA ARG A 575 -11.28 -8.97 10.07
C ARG A 575 -11.48 -7.77 9.15
N CYS A 576 -11.86 -7.99 7.89
CA CYS A 576 -12.21 -6.92 6.96
C CYS A 576 -13.40 -6.08 7.47
N LEU A 577 -14.45 -6.76 7.95
CA LEU A 577 -15.68 -6.11 8.42
C LEU A 577 -15.53 -5.37 9.76
N THR A 578 -14.51 -5.69 10.56
CA THR A 578 -14.22 -5.05 11.85
C THR A 578 -12.90 -4.26 11.82
N ALA A 579 -12.42 -3.86 10.65
CA ALA A 579 -11.18 -3.11 10.52
C ALA A 579 -11.26 -1.71 11.14
N ASP A 580 -12.48 -1.16 11.24
CA ASP A 580 -12.77 0.10 11.92
C ASP A 580 -12.50 0.01 13.43
N GLU A 581 -12.76 -1.14 14.07
CA GLU A 581 -12.44 -1.35 15.48
C GLU A 581 -10.94 -1.22 15.75
N VAL A 582 -10.10 -1.68 14.82
CA VAL A 582 -8.63 -1.56 14.89
C VAL A 582 -8.20 -0.10 14.77
N GLU A 583 -8.84 0.66 13.90
CA GLU A 583 -8.58 2.09 13.70
C GLU A 583 -9.18 2.96 14.83
N MET A 584 -10.20 2.45 15.53
CA MET A 584 -10.93 3.11 16.63
C MET A 584 -10.46 2.69 18.03
N VAL A 585 -9.32 2.01 18.19
CA VAL A 585 -8.67 1.87 19.50
C VAL A 585 -7.68 3.04 19.70
N PRO A 586 -8.10 4.22 20.19
CA PRO A 586 -7.16 5.15 20.75
C PRO A 586 -6.70 4.54 22.07
N TYR A 587 -5.52 3.90 22.10
CA TYR A 587 -4.74 4.02 23.31
C TYR A 587 -4.41 5.51 23.41
N SER A 588 -4.82 6.15 24.50
CA SER A 588 -4.63 7.58 24.74
C SER A 588 -3.19 7.99 24.44
N GLY A 589 -2.96 8.68 23.30
CA GLY A 589 -1.67 9.24 22.91
C GLY A 589 -1.01 8.72 21.63
N ASP A 590 -1.59 7.77 20.88
CA ASP A 590 -0.98 7.29 19.62
C ASP A 590 -1.14 8.30 18.47
N SER A 591 -0.09 8.51 17.66
CA SER A 591 -0.11 9.39 16.48
C SER A 591 -0.91 8.78 15.31
N GLU A 592 -1.44 9.61 14.41
CA GLU A 592 -2.14 9.14 13.19
C GLU A 592 -1.25 8.21 12.34
N SER A 593 0.06 8.47 12.31
CA SER A 593 1.04 7.61 11.63
C SER A 593 1.15 6.22 12.24
N ALA A 594 1.06 6.09 13.58
CA ALA A 594 1.10 4.81 14.27
C ALA A 594 -0.17 3.99 13.96
N VAL A 595 -1.33 4.62 13.93
CA VAL A 595 -2.60 3.97 13.55
C VAL A 595 -2.56 3.51 12.09
N ALA A 596 -2.03 4.33 11.17
CA ALA A 596 -1.89 3.97 9.76
C ALA A 596 -0.97 2.76 9.57
N VAL A 597 0.16 2.70 10.28
CA VAL A 597 1.09 1.55 10.25
C VAL A 597 0.45 0.30 10.83
N MET A 598 -0.27 0.43 11.95
CA MET A 598 -1.00 -0.69 12.57
C MET A 598 -2.01 -1.28 11.60
N LEU A 599 -2.86 -0.44 10.99
CA LEU A 599 -3.88 -0.88 10.05
C LEU A 599 -3.27 -1.49 8.79
N GLN A 600 -2.20 -0.90 8.25
CA GLN A 600 -1.50 -1.43 7.08
C GLN A 600 -0.96 -2.83 7.36
N SER A 601 -0.38 -3.04 8.53
CA SER A 601 0.21 -4.33 8.87
C SER A 601 -0.84 -5.38 9.28
N VAL A 602 -1.93 -4.98 9.93
CA VAL A 602 -3.10 -5.85 10.12
C VAL A 602 -3.63 -6.32 8.76
N THR A 603 -3.71 -5.42 7.78
CA THR A 603 -4.13 -5.77 6.41
C THR A 603 -3.16 -6.77 5.77
N GLU A 604 -1.86 -6.55 5.91
CA GLU A 604 -0.84 -7.46 5.37
C GLU A 604 -0.91 -8.86 6.02
N GLN A 605 -0.89 -8.92 7.35
CA GLN A 605 -0.70 -10.16 8.11
C GLN A 605 -2.00 -10.93 8.31
N ASP A 606 -3.10 -10.25 8.63
CA ASP A 606 -4.36 -10.91 8.96
C ASP A 606 -5.29 -11.11 7.76
N ILE A 607 -5.04 -10.44 6.63
CA ILE A 607 -5.88 -10.53 5.44
C ILE A 607 -5.06 -11.09 4.27
N VAL A 608 -4.05 -10.36 3.79
CA VAL A 608 -3.31 -10.73 2.56
C VAL A 608 -2.56 -12.04 2.73
N LYS A 609 -1.65 -12.15 3.71
CA LYS A 609 -0.83 -13.36 3.91
C LYS A 609 -1.68 -14.60 4.22
N LYS A 610 -2.75 -14.46 5.01
CA LYS A 610 -3.67 -15.58 5.29
C LYS A 610 -4.44 -16.03 4.05
N LEU A 611 -4.84 -15.12 3.16
CA LEU A 611 -5.43 -15.49 1.87
C LEU A 611 -4.41 -16.18 0.96
N GLU A 612 -3.15 -15.74 0.95
CA GLU A 612 -2.08 -16.39 0.20
C GLU A 612 -1.74 -17.79 0.75
N ASP A 613 -1.69 -17.96 2.07
CA ASP A 613 -1.51 -19.26 2.71
C ASP A 613 -2.66 -20.20 2.38
N LEU A 614 -3.91 -19.71 2.44
CA LEU A 614 -5.08 -20.48 2.06
C LEU A 614 -5.05 -20.85 0.57
N ALA A 615 -4.67 -19.92 -0.31
CA ALA A 615 -4.53 -20.17 -1.74
C ALA A 615 -3.44 -21.20 -2.06
N ARG A 616 -2.36 -21.25 -1.26
CA ARG A 616 -1.29 -22.25 -1.39
C ARG A 616 -1.68 -23.63 -0.87
N ALA A 617 -2.62 -23.71 0.07
CA ALA A 617 -3.09 -24.96 0.66
C ALA A 617 -4.18 -25.66 -0.18
N LEU A 618 -4.87 -24.92 -1.06
CA LEU A 618 -5.93 -25.37 -1.95
C LEU A 618 -5.43 -25.67 -3.37
#